data_AF-A0A7W8BM00-F1
#
_entry.id   AF-A0A7W8BM00-F1
#
_cell.length_a   1.000
_cell.length_b   1.000
_cell.length_c   1.000
_cell.angle_alpha   90.00
_cell.angle_beta   90.00
_cell.angle_gamma   90.00
#
_symmetry.space_group_name_H-M   'P 1'
#
loop_
_entity.id
_entity.type
_entity.pdbx_description
1 polymer ?
#
loop_
_entity_poly.entity_id
_entity_poly.type
_entity_poly.pdbx_seq_one_letter_code
_entity_poly.pdbx_strand_id
1 'polypeptide(L)'
;MAQFKSRWPTRKVDMICCRTATAYSREDRRMELRTVEELMDLLYACRGTRDVTGHDQAPVDAHDHALRTAALLRRGRPADKELQVAGLVRPVGRLLWPGEPASRADRAADAIRALLGERVAGLVRLHPRLGLPADDDLLTLRAADEEARTACFDAGVLEDWRTVLELLAARNSRFGMVD
;
A
#
# COMPACT_ATOMS: atom_id res chain seq x y z
N MET A 1 34.31 23.99 11.79
CA MET A 1 33.24 25.01 11.65
C MET A 1 32.81 25.07 10.19
N ALA A 2 31.50 25.22 9.94
CA ALA A 2 30.76 25.24 8.65
C ALA A 2 30.61 23.85 7.97
N GLN A 3 29.46 23.15 7.96
CA GLN A 3 28.10 23.45 7.47
C GLN A 3 28.05 24.08 6.08
N PHE A 4 27.59 23.33 5.05
CA PHE A 4 26.47 23.75 4.19
C PHE A 4 26.04 22.71 3.13
N LYS A 5 24.72 22.46 3.14
CA LYS A 5 23.76 22.34 2.01
C LYS A 5 23.92 21.25 0.94
N SER A 6 23.05 20.25 1.12
CA SER A 6 22.10 19.73 0.12
C SER A 6 22.10 20.44 -1.25
N ARG A 7 22.43 19.67 -2.30
CA ARG A 7 22.13 20.03 -3.68
C ARG A 7 21.91 18.76 -4.50
N TRP A 8 20.75 18.14 -4.34
CA TRP A 8 20.25 17.18 -5.33
C TRP A 8 20.16 17.93 -6.68
N PRO A 9 20.84 17.46 -7.74
CA PRO A 9 20.82 18.14 -9.02
C PRO A 9 19.45 17.98 -9.68
N THR A 10 18.79 19.10 -9.87
CA THR A 10 17.65 19.25 -10.76
C THR A 10 18.11 19.09 -12.22
N ARG A 11 17.24 18.50 -13.05
CA ARG A 11 17.25 18.42 -14.54
C ARG A 11 17.75 17.11 -15.17
N LYS A 12 16.89 16.10 -15.14
CA LYS A 12 16.31 15.50 -16.36
C LYS A 12 15.02 14.75 -15.98
N VAL A 13 13.97 15.55 -15.84
CA VAL A 13 12.58 15.10 -15.87
C VAL A 13 12.33 14.70 -17.31
N ASP A 14 12.47 13.41 -17.58
CA ASP A 14 11.88 12.62 -18.65
C ASP A 14 12.78 11.40 -18.90
N MET A 15 12.19 10.21 -18.82
CA MET A 15 12.73 8.95 -19.39
C MET A 15 13.65 8.05 -18.52
N ILE A 16 13.66 8.14 -17.18
CA ILE A 16 14.37 7.15 -16.32
C ILE A 16 13.60 6.83 -15.01
N CYS A 17 12.30 6.50 -15.08
CA CYS A 17 11.60 5.89 -13.93
C CYS A 17 11.63 4.34 -13.92
N CYS A 18 12.21 3.69 -14.93
CA CYS A 18 12.13 2.22 -15.07
C CYS A 18 13.47 1.47 -14.99
N ARG A 19 14.60 2.06 -14.58
CA ARG A 19 15.90 1.34 -14.66
C ARG A 19 16.82 1.33 -13.45
N THR A 20 16.56 2.10 -12.40
CA THR A 20 17.46 2.13 -11.22
C THR A 20 16.92 1.39 -10.00
N ALA A 21 15.63 1.07 -9.94
CA ALA A 21 15.07 0.28 -8.84
C ALA A 21 15.39 -1.24 -8.91
N THR A 22 15.95 -1.73 -10.01
CA THR A 22 16.19 -3.18 -10.21
C THR A 22 17.57 -3.64 -9.70
N ALA A 23 18.46 -2.75 -9.27
CA ALA A 23 19.86 -3.08 -9.00
C ALA A 23 20.29 -2.98 -7.52
N TYR A 24 19.44 -2.48 -6.61
CA TYR A 24 19.74 -2.46 -5.18
C TYR A 24 18.75 -3.37 -4.46
N SER A 25 19.25 -4.48 -3.90
CA SER A 25 18.53 -5.41 -3.01
C SER A 25 17.65 -6.49 -3.67
N ARG A 26 18.27 -7.36 -4.49
CA ARG A 26 17.71 -8.68 -4.85
C ARG A 26 18.05 -9.77 -3.81
N GLU A 27 18.96 -9.50 -2.87
CA GLU A 27 19.54 -10.52 -1.98
C GLU A 27 19.06 -10.55 -0.51
N ASP A 28 18.14 -9.71 -0.03
CA ASP A 28 17.61 -9.80 1.36
C ASP A 28 16.11 -10.16 1.39
N ARG A 29 15.80 -11.38 0.92
CA ARG A 29 14.44 -11.92 0.77
C ARG A 29 13.85 -12.44 2.10
N ARG A 30 13.82 -11.58 3.11
CA ARG A 30 12.77 -11.51 4.14
C ARG A 30 12.52 -10.04 4.47
N MET A 31 11.97 -9.31 3.50
CA MET A 31 11.57 -7.92 3.74
C MET A 31 10.28 -7.92 4.54
N GLU A 32 10.42 -7.93 5.86
CA GLU A 32 9.37 -7.60 6.81
C GLU A 32 9.41 -6.10 7.02
N LEU A 33 8.28 -5.42 6.82
CA LEU A 33 8.17 -4.00 7.16
C LEU A 33 8.18 -3.90 8.67
N ARG A 34 9.18 -3.24 9.24
CA ARG A 34 9.35 -3.17 10.69
C ARG A 34 8.91 -1.83 11.26
N THR A 35 8.80 -0.82 10.40
CA THR A 35 8.46 0.55 10.81
C THR A 35 7.41 1.19 9.90
N VAL A 36 6.70 2.19 10.43
CA VAL A 36 5.73 2.97 9.65
C VAL A 36 6.45 3.80 8.60
N GLU A 37 7.66 4.28 8.90
CA GLU A 37 8.50 5.05 7.98
C GLU A 37 8.82 4.25 6.71
N GLU A 38 9.25 3.00 6.85
CA GLU A 38 9.52 2.11 5.70
C GLU A 38 8.27 1.89 4.83
N LEU A 39 7.11 1.71 5.46
CA LEU A 39 5.85 1.57 4.75
C LEU A 39 5.45 2.87 4.04
N MET A 40 5.62 4.02 4.69
CA MET A 40 5.35 5.34 4.11
C MET A 40 6.24 5.59 2.90
N ASP A 41 7.55 5.32 3.00
CA ASP A 41 8.50 5.47 1.90
C ASP A 41 8.11 4.59 0.69
N LEU A 42 7.66 3.36 0.92
CA LEU A 42 7.14 2.49 -0.14
C LEU A 42 5.85 3.03 -0.76
N LEU A 43 4.93 3.57 0.05
CA LEU A 43 3.71 4.19 -0.44
C LEU A 43 3.99 5.46 -1.26
N TYR A 44 5.00 6.25 -0.89
CA TYR A 44 5.48 7.36 -1.73
C TYR A 44 6.15 6.86 -3.02
N ALA A 45 6.90 5.77 -2.96
CA ALA A 45 7.52 5.17 -4.14
C ALA A 45 6.51 4.60 -5.15
N CYS A 46 5.27 4.33 -4.72
CA CYS A 46 4.15 4.01 -5.62
C CYS A 46 3.70 5.21 -6.45
N ARG A 47 4.05 6.45 -6.10
CA ARG A 47 3.70 7.64 -6.88
C ARG A 47 4.40 7.61 -8.24
N GLY A 48 3.65 7.93 -9.29
CA GLY A 48 4.07 7.87 -10.68
C GLY A 48 3.99 6.47 -11.28
N THR A 49 3.62 5.45 -10.51
CA THR A 49 3.43 4.09 -11.05
C THR A 49 2.02 3.97 -11.62
N ARG A 50 1.94 3.63 -12.91
CA ARG A 50 0.66 3.48 -13.61
C ARG A 50 0.11 2.08 -13.35
N ASP A 51 -1.10 2.00 -12.81
CA ASP A 51 -1.83 0.75 -12.69
C ASP A 51 -2.47 0.44 -14.05
N VAL A 52 -1.98 -0.59 -14.74
CA VAL A 52 -2.54 -1.04 -16.03
C VAL A 52 -3.38 -2.28 -15.75
N THR A 53 -4.62 -2.06 -15.32
CA THR A 53 -5.63 -3.13 -15.19
C THR A 53 -6.62 -3.04 -16.35
N GLY A 54 -6.26 -3.63 -17.49
CA GLY A 54 -7.15 -3.80 -18.64
C GLY A 54 -6.95 -2.77 -19.77
N HIS A 55 -7.35 -3.16 -20.97
CA HIS A 55 -7.07 -2.44 -22.23
C HIS A 55 -7.93 -1.18 -22.47
N ASP A 56 -8.86 -0.84 -21.56
CA ASP A 56 -9.91 0.16 -21.82
C ASP A 56 -10.10 1.21 -20.70
N GLN A 57 -9.21 1.25 -19.70
CA GLN A 57 -9.23 2.27 -18.65
C GLN A 57 -7.96 3.11 -18.69
N ALA A 58 -8.12 4.43 -18.55
CA ALA A 58 -7.00 5.34 -18.43
C ALA A 58 -6.13 4.93 -17.23
N PRO A 59 -4.81 4.77 -17.39
CA PRO A 59 -3.94 4.34 -16.30
C PRO A 59 -4.00 5.35 -15.16
N VAL A 60 -4.49 4.90 -14.01
CA VAL A 60 -4.53 5.70 -12.78
C VAL A 60 -3.21 5.52 -12.04
N ASP A 61 -2.73 6.60 -11.44
CA ASP A 61 -1.59 6.56 -10.53
C ASP A 61 -1.90 5.65 -9.33
N ALA A 62 -1.06 4.65 -9.07
CA ALA A 62 -1.33 3.65 -8.04
C ALA A 62 -1.36 4.23 -6.61
N HIS A 63 -0.65 5.34 -6.38
CA HIS A 63 -0.67 6.05 -5.09
C HIS A 63 -1.99 6.82 -4.94
N ASP A 64 -2.40 7.59 -5.95
CA ASP A 64 -3.68 8.31 -5.92
C ASP A 64 -4.88 7.35 -5.84
N HIS A 65 -4.78 6.20 -6.51
CA HIS A 65 -5.77 5.13 -6.45
C HIS A 65 -5.92 4.59 -5.02
N ALA A 66 -4.80 4.29 -4.36
CA ALA A 66 -4.81 3.78 -2.99
C ALA A 66 -5.36 4.78 -1.98
N LEU A 67 -5.02 6.06 -2.11
CA LEU A 67 -5.60 7.13 -1.28
C LEU A 67 -7.12 7.22 -1.47
N ARG A 68 -7.60 7.17 -2.72
CA ARG A 68 -9.04 7.17 -3.02
C ARG A 68 -9.75 5.96 -2.43
N THR A 69 -9.20 4.76 -2.56
CA THR A 69 -9.76 3.55 -1.94
C THR A 69 -9.84 3.72 -0.42
N ALA A 70 -8.77 4.17 0.23
CA ALA A 70 -8.74 4.36 1.67
C ALA A 70 -9.76 5.43 2.14
N ALA A 71 -9.90 6.53 1.40
CA ALA A 71 -10.87 7.59 1.69
C ALA A 71 -12.33 7.10 1.56
N LEU A 72 -12.65 6.31 0.55
CA LEU A 72 -13.97 5.68 0.39
C LEU A 72 -14.29 4.75 1.57
N LEU A 73 -13.32 3.93 1.99
CA LEU A 73 -13.47 3.05 3.14
C LEU A 73 -13.64 3.84 4.44
N ARG A 74 -12.96 4.98 4.59
CA ARG A 74 -13.12 5.87 5.75
C ARG A 74 -14.51 6.49 5.81
N ARG A 75 -15.11 6.77 4.65
CA ARG A 75 -16.49 7.26 4.56
C ARG A 75 -17.52 6.17 4.86
N GLY A 76 -17.34 4.97 4.30
CA GLY A 76 -18.30 3.86 4.44
C GLY A 76 -18.20 3.11 5.78
N ARG A 77 -16.99 3.00 6.33
CA ARG A 77 -16.68 2.27 7.58
C ARG A 77 -15.73 3.10 8.46
N PRO A 78 -16.17 4.24 9.02
CA PRO A 78 -15.28 5.16 9.74
C PRO A 78 -14.62 4.54 10.98
N ALA A 79 -15.28 3.58 11.64
CA ALA A 79 -14.75 2.87 12.80
C ALA A 79 -13.67 1.84 12.44
N ASP A 80 -13.63 1.35 11.21
CA ASP A 80 -12.74 0.26 10.80
C ASP A 80 -11.45 0.79 10.16
N LYS A 81 -10.43 1.01 11.00
CA LYS A 81 -9.11 1.48 10.55
C LYS A 81 -8.32 0.42 9.81
N GLU A 82 -8.49 -0.85 10.17
CA GLU A 82 -7.76 -1.96 9.55
C GLU A 82 -8.21 -2.14 8.09
N LEU A 83 -9.52 -2.00 7.83
CA LEU A 83 -10.08 -2.02 6.48
C LEU A 83 -9.59 -0.83 5.64
N GLN A 84 -9.59 0.38 6.21
CA GLN A 84 -9.08 1.59 5.53
C GLN A 84 -7.61 1.42 5.12
N VAL A 85 -6.77 0.95 6.04
CA VAL A 85 -5.34 0.73 5.80
C VAL A 85 -5.11 -0.43 4.82
N ALA A 86 -5.94 -1.48 4.85
CA ALA A 86 -5.87 -2.55 3.86
C ALA A 86 -6.05 -2.01 2.43
N GLY A 87 -6.96 -1.07 2.21
CA GLY A 87 -7.10 -0.36 0.92
C GLY A 87 -5.86 0.44 0.55
N LEU A 88 -5.26 1.14 1.51
CA LEU A 88 -4.08 1.99 1.31
C LEU A 88 -2.82 1.22 0.90
N VAL A 89 -2.58 0.04 1.49
CA VAL A 89 -1.31 -0.70 1.29
C VAL A 89 -1.31 -1.66 0.10
N ARG A 90 -2.43 -1.82 -0.61
CA ARG A 90 -2.53 -2.69 -1.79
C ARG A 90 -1.49 -2.45 -2.90
N PRO A 91 -1.10 -1.21 -3.27
CA PRO A 91 -0.10 -1.01 -4.31
C PRO A 91 1.31 -1.47 -3.91
N VAL A 92 1.63 -1.55 -2.60
CA VAL A 92 2.97 -1.90 -2.10
C VAL A 92 3.45 -3.25 -2.63
N GLY A 93 2.54 -4.23 -2.71
CA GLY A 93 2.86 -5.54 -3.26
C GLY A 93 3.35 -5.47 -4.72
N ARG A 94 2.80 -4.57 -5.53
CA ARG A 94 3.17 -4.42 -6.96
C ARG A 94 4.59 -3.87 -7.11
N LEU A 95 4.97 -2.98 -6.22
CA LEU A 95 6.30 -2.39 -6.21
C LEU A 95 7.36 -3.39 -5.73
N LEU A 96 7.08 -4.10 -4.64
CA LEU A 96 8.02 -5.05 -4.03
C LEU A 96 8.20 -6.34 -4.87
N TRP A 97 7.13 -6.82 -5.52
CA TRP A 97 7.16 -8.03 -6.32
C TRP A 97 6.50 -7.84 -7.68
N PRO A 98 7.26 -7.39 -8.69
CA PRO A 98 6.84 -7.45 -10.09
C PRO A 98 6.85 -8.92 -10.55
N GLY A 99 5.79 -9.66 -10.23
CA GLY A 99 5.57 -11.06 -10.60
C GLY A 99 4.09 -11.41 -10.59
N GLU A 100 3.74 -12.70 -10.58
CA GLU A 100 2.35 -13.18 -10.57
C GLU A 100 1.51 -12.51 -9.47
N PRO A 101 0.28 -12.04 -9.79
CA PRO A 101 -0.53 -11.23 -8.88
C PRO A 101 -0.95 -11.98 -7.62
N ALA A 102 -1.19 -13.30 -7.71
CA ALA A 102 -1.54 -14.12 -6.55
C ALA A 102 -0.37 -14.25 -5.57
N SER A 103 0.80 -14.67 -6.05
CA SER A 103 2.02 -14.78 -5.23
C SER A 103 2.49 -13.43 -4.70
N ARG A 104 2.17 -12.34 -5.41
CA ARG A 104 2.45 -10.97 -4.98
C ARG A 104 1.59 -10.57 -3.78
N ALA A 105 0.29 -10.85 -3.80
CA ALA A 105 -0.62 -10.53 -2.70
C ALA A 105 -0.24 -11.29 -1.42
N ASP A 106 0.12 -12.58 -1.55
CA ASP A 106 0.58 -13.38 -0.41
C ASP A 106 1.86 -12.79 0.22
N ARG A 107 2.86 -12.44 -0.59
CA ARG A 107 4.12 -11.85 -0.10
C ARG A 107 3.95 -10.44 0.47
N ALA A 108 3.11 -9.62 -0.14
CA ALA A 108 2.78 -8.29 0.36
C ALA A 108 2.15 -8.38 1.74
N ALA A 109 1.23 -9.32 1.92
CA ALA A 109 0.61 -9.57 3.19
C ALA A 109 1.58 -10.11 4.24
N ASP A 110 2.48 -11.03 3.87
CA ASP A 110 3.55 -11.49 4.76
C ASP A 110 4.43 -10.32 5.23
N ALA A 111 4.79 -9.40 4.32
CA ALA A 111 5.63 -8.25 4.63
C ALA A 111 4.98 -7.25 5.59
N ILE A 112 3.68 -6.97 5.44
CA ILE A 112 2.95 -6.04 6.31
C ILE A 112 2.47 -6.67 7.62
N ARG A 113 2.38 -8.00 7.69
CA ARG A 113 1.82 -8.73 8.85
C ARG A 113 2.54 -8.38 10.16
N ALA A 114 3.86 -8.26 10.11
CA ALA A 114 4.68 -7.91 11.27
C ALA A 114 4.35 -6.50 11.82
N LEU A 115 3.98 -5.57 10.94
CA LEU A 115 3.68 -4.19 11.31
C LEU A 115 2.20 -3.98 11.62
N LEU A 116 1.30 -4.42 10.73
CA LEU A 116 -0.12 -4.06 10.74
C LEU A 116 -1.05 -5.16 11.27
N GLY A 117 -0.51 -6.35 11.53
CA GLY A 117 -1.24 -7.48 12.10
C GLY A 117 -1.96 -8.38 11.10
N GLU A 118 -2.53 -9.46 11.63
CA GLU A 118 -3.15 -10.55 10.86
C GLU A 118 -4.35 -10.12 10.02
N ARG A 119 -5.20 -9.24 10.57
CA ARG A 119 -6.43 -8.83 9.89
C ARG A 119 -6.12 -8.06 8.62
N VAL A 120 -5.22 -7.07 8.70
CA VAL A 120 -4.79 -6.30 7.53
C VAL A 120 -4.08 -7.21 6.52
N ALA A 121 -3.20 -8.09 7.00
CA ALA A 121 -2.55 -9.08 6.13
C ALA A 121 -3.59 -9.96 5.42
N GLY A 122 -4.61 -10.45 6.12
CA GLY A 122 -5.71 -11.23 5.55
C GLY A 122 -6.45 -10.48 4.44
N LEU A 123 -6.85 -9.23 4.69
CA LEU A 123 -7.53 -8.38 3.70
C LEU A 123 -6.66 -8.13 2.45
N VAL A 124 -5.34 -8.04 2.62
CA VAL A 124 -4.39 -7.85 1.51
C VAL A 124 -4.10 -9.16 0.76
N ARG A 125 -4.09 -10.32 1.45
CA ARG A 125 -3.98 -11.65 0.80
C ARG A 125 -5.20 -11.98 -0.05
N LEU A 126 -6.38 -11.60 0.44
CA LEU A 126 -7.65 -12.07 -0.07
C LEU A 126 -8.07 -11.34 -1.36
N HIS A 127 -7.43 -11.74 -2.46
CA HIS A 127 -8.21 -12.13 -3.64
C HIS A 127 -9.01 -13.37 -3.25
N PRO A 128 -10.30 -13.52 -3.63
CA PRO A 128 -11.20 -14.46 -2.98
C PRO A 128 -10.64 -15.88 -3.11
N ARG A 129 -10.19 -16.44 -1.98
CA ARG A 129 -9.91 -17.87 -1.88
C ARG A 129 -11.27 -18.56 -1.92
N LEU A 130 -11.50 -19.34 -2.96
CA LEU A 130 -12.70 -20.16 -3.14
C LEU A 130 -12.99 -20.96 -1.86
N GLY A 131 -14.19 -20.79 -1.29
CA GLY A 131 -14.74 -21.72 -0.27
C GLY A 131 -15.07 -21.17 1.11
N LEU A 132 -14.81 -19.88 1.40
CA LEU A 132 -15.35 -19.20 2.58
C LEU A 132 -16.46 -18.23 2.15
N PRO A 133 -17.53 -18.03 2.95
CA PRO A 133 -18.48 -16.95 2.68
C PRO A 133 -17.67 -15.67 2.52
N ALA A 134 -17.87 -14.96 1.41
CA ALA A 134 -17.14 -13.73 1.13
C ALA A 134 -17.40 -12.78 2.30
N ASP A 135 -16.35 -12.49 3.06
CA ASP A 135 -16.41 -11.56 4.17
C ASP A 135 -16.96 -10.22 3.65
N ASP A 136 -17.97 -9.66 4.31
CA ASP A 136 -18.56 -8.37 3.95
C ASP A 136 -17.49 -7.28 3.83
N ASP A 137 -16.41 -7.40 4.61
CA ASP A 137 -15.26 -6.50 4.57
C ASP A 137 -14.49 -6.62 3.25
N LEU A 138 -14.35 -7.82 2.68
CA LEU A 138 -13.71 -8.04 1.38
C LEU A 138 -14.57 -7.52 0.23
N LEU A 139 -15.89 -7.71 0.31
CA LEU A 139 -16.83 -7.14 -0.66
C LEU A 139 -16.79 -5.60 -0.61
N THR A 140 -16.74 -5.02 0.59
CA THR A 140 -16.62 -3.58 0.80
C THR A 140 -15.29 -3.06 0.26
N LEU A 141 -14.17 -3.72 0.56
CA LEU A 141 -12.84 -3.39 0.04
C LEU A 141 -12.81 -3.41 -1.48
N ARG A 142 -13.39 -4.44 -2.09
CA ARG A 142 -13.47 -4.57 -3.55
C ARG A 142 -14.33 -3.48 -4.17
N ALA A 143 -15.50 -3.20 -3.60
CA ALA A 143 -16.38 -2.13 -4.10
C ALA A 143 -15.67 -0.77 -4.07
N ALA A 144 -14.99 -0.45 -2.96
CA ALA A 144 -14.21 0.77 -2.85
C ALA A 144 -13.02 0.84 -3.83
N ASP A 145 -12.37 -0.31 -4.11
CA ASP A 145 -11.31 -0.40 -5.12
C ASP A 145 -11.82 -0.15 -6.54
N GLU A 146 -12.97 -0.73 -6.91
CA GLU A 146 -13.60 -0.48 -8.21
C GLU A 146 -14.05 0.99 -8.34
N GLU A 147 -14.68 1.55 -7.30
CA GLU A 147 -15.16 2.93 -7.29
C GLU A 147 -13.99 3.93 -7.35
N ALA A 148 -12.87 3.67 -6.66
CA ALA A 148 -11.69 4.54 -6.67
C ALA A 148 -11.07 4.75 -8.07
N ARG A 149 -11.29 3.81 -9.01
CA ARG A 149 -10.79 3.94 -10.38
C ARG A 149 -11.50 5.03 -11.18
N THR A 150 -12.79 5.24 -10.92
CA THR A 150 -13.63 6.21 -11.65
C THR A 150 -13.89 7.46 -10.83
N ALA A 151 -13.73 7.39 -9.50
CA ALA A 151 -13.95 8.51 -8.61
C ALA A 151 -12.92 9.63 -8.84
N CYS A 152 -13.43 10.85 -9.04
CA CYS A 152 -12.65 12.07 -9.18
C CYS A 152 -12.93 12.97 -7.96
N PHE A 153 -12.21 12.72 -6.87
CA PHE A 153 -12.19 13.58 -5.70
C PHE A 153 -10.80 13.61 -5.09
N ASP A 154 -10.49 14.68 -4.37
CA ASP A 154 -9.27 14.80 -3.59
C ASP A 154 -9.36 13.90 -2.35
N ALA A 155 -8.56 12.84 -2.33
CA ALA A 155 -8.55 11.85 -1.26
C ALA A 155 -7.69 12.28 -0.06
N GLY A 156 -7.10 13.47 -0.09
CA GLY A 156 -6.15 13.96 0.90
C GLY A 156 -4.74 13.47 0.62
N VAL A 157 -3.84 13.73 1.58
CA VAL A 157 -2.42 13.41 1.44
C VAL A 157 -2.05 12.15 2.22
N LEU A 158 -0.97 11.47 1.83
CA LEU A 158 -0.53 10.24 2.49
C LEU A 158 -0.20 10.48 3.98
N GLU A 159 0.28 11.67 4.30
CA GLU A 159 0.65 12.15 5.62
C GLU A 159 -0.51 12.06 6.62
N ASP A 160 -1.75 12.25 6.16
CA ASP A 160 -2.96 12.14 7.00
C ASP A 160 -3.19 10.71 7.51
N TRP A 161 -2.61 9.72 6.83
CA TRP A 161 -2.71 8.31 7.18
C TRP A 161 -1.64 7.85 8.16
N ARG A 162 -0.59 8.65 8.38
CA ARG A 162 0.52 8.32 9.28
C ARG A 162 0.04 7.95 10.67
N THR A 163 -0.82 8.78 11.26
CA THR A 163 -1.36 8.54 12.61
C THR A 163 -2.15 7.24 12.70
N VAL A 164 -2.85 6.84 11.62
CA VAL A 164 -3.60 5.58 11.58
C VAL A 164 -2.65 4.39 11.46
N LEU A 165 -1.60 4.50 10.64
CA LEU A 165 -0.56 3.47 10.52
C LEU A 165 0.18 3.27 11.84
N GLU A 166 0.56 4.36 12.51
CA GLU A 166 1.20 4.34 13.85
C GLU A 166 0.28 3.71 14.90
N LEU A 167 -1.01 4.04 14.88
CA LEU A 167 -2.00 3.43 15.77
C LEU A 167 -2.06 1.91 15.60
N LEU A 168 -2.13 1.42 14.35
CA LEU A 168 -2.18 -0.02 14.07
C LEU A 168 -0.85 -0.71 14.40
N ALA A 169 0.28 -0.08 14.09
CA ALA A 169 1.61 -0.60 14.43
C ALA A 169 1.81 -0.74 15.95
N ALA A 170 1.42 0.28 16.72
CA ALA A 170 1.48 0.25 18.18
C ALA A 170 0.53 -0.79 18.76
N ARG A 171 -0.68 -0.93 18.19
CA ARG A 171 -1.65 -1.96 18.58
C ARG A 171 -1.08 -3.36 18.35
N ASN A 172 -0.52 -3.63 17.17
CA ASN A 172 0.05 -4.94 16.83
C ASN A 172 1.26 -5.29 17.70
N SER A 173 2.13 -4.31 17.97
CA SER A 173 3.29 -4.48 18.85
C SER A 173 2.89 -4.87 20.28
N ARG A 174 1.76 -4.36 20.78
CA ARG A 174 1.21 -4.75 22.09
C ARG A 174 0.65 -6.17 22.08
N PHE A 175 0.03 -6.59 20.98
CA PHE A 175 -0.48 -7.96 20.82
C PHE A 175 0.64 -8.99 20.63
N GLY A 176 1.76 -8.60 20.01
CA GLY A 176 2.94 -9.48 19.88
C GLY A 176 3.74 -9.70 21.17
N MET A 177 3.42 -8.99 22.27
CA MET A 177 4.06 -9.16 23.58
C MET A 177 3.25 -10.07 24.52
N VAL A 178 2.03 -10.46 24.15
CA VAL A 178 1.12 -11.28 24.99
C VAL A 178 1.00 -12.73 24.51
N ASP A 179 1.89 -13.18 23.63
CA ASP A 179 2.04 -14.58 23.22
C ASP A 179 3.29 -15.20 23.87
#